data_AF-A0A7T6Z7N7-F1
#
_entry.id   AF-A0A7T6Z7N7-F1
#
_cell.length_a   1.000
_cell.length_b   1.000
_cell.length_c   1.000
_cell.angle_alpha   90.00
_cell.angle_beta   90.00
_cell.angle_gamma   90.00
#
_symmetry.space_group_name_H-M   'P 1'
#
loop_
_entity.id
_entity.type
_entity.pdbx_description
1 polymer ?
#
loop_
_entity_poly.entity_id
_entity_poly.type
_entity_poly.pdbx_seq_one_letter_code
_entity_poly.pdbx_strand_id
1 'polypeptide(L)'
;MKKAMLVLGTAIFIIGGCNGQAGEEQEPVGDNNGGNGGGDNGAEEEEEDNGETVDAGEGMDLYEENCMSCHGGDMEGGTGPALDGYSADEVHDAIEEGPGAMPENLVSGEDADAVAQYVEEEG
;
A
#
# COMPACT_ATOMS: atom_id res chain seq x y z
N MET A 1 43.34 15.23 49.03
CA MET A 1 42.71 14.24 49.93
C MET A 1 41.34 14.74 50.32
N LYS A 2 40.30 13.95 50.03
CA LYS A 2 38.98 13.85 50.71
C LYS A 2 38.50 15.14 51.40
N LYS A 3 37.35 15.71 51.05
CA LYS A 3 36.04 15.09 51.29
C LYS A 3 34.98 15.70 50.37
N ALA A 4 34.21 14.81 49.74
CA ALA A 4 33.03 15.10 48.95
C ALA A 4 31.93 15.70 49.84
N MET A 5 31.25 16.72 49.33
CA MET A 5 29.93 17.13 49.83
C MET A 5 28.87 16.62 48.86
N LEU A 6 27.93 15.91 49.45
CA LEU A 6 26.99 14.97 48.90
C LEU A 6 25.62 15.64 48.96
N VAL A 7 25.11 16.11 47.81
CA VAL A 7 23.70 16.52 47.68
C VAL A 7 22.96 15.37 47.05
N LEU A 8 22.23 14.65 47.90
CA LEU A 8 21.37 13.53 47.59
C LEU A 8 20.12 14.08 46.88
N GLY A 9 20.19 14.19 45.55
CA GLY A 9 19.03 14.51 44.72
C GLY A 9 18.04 13.36 44.75
N THR A 10 16.86 13.61 45.32
CA THR A 10 15.74 12.67 45.39
C THR A 10 15.32 12.22 43.99
N ALA A 11 15.52 10.93 43.72
CA ALA A 11 15.01 10.23 42.56
C ALA A 11 13.47 10.18 42.60
N ILE A 12 12.82 10.86 41.68
CA ILE A 12 11.43 10.59 41.34
C ILE A 12 11.45 9.45 40.32
N PHE A 13 11.20 8.24 40.81
CA PHE A 13 10.88 7.08 40.00
C PHE A 13 9.47 7.28 39.42
N ILE A 14 9.39 7.78 38.18
CA ILE A 14 8.18 7.65 37.37
C ILE A 14 8.15 6.18 36.91
N ILE A 15 7.47 5.33 37.68
CA ILE A 15 7.05 4.01 37.22
C ILE A 15 5.80 4.25 36.36
N GLY A 16 6.01 4.42 35.05
CA GLY A 16 4.97 4.44 34.03
C GLY A 16 5.56 3.85 32.78
N GLY A 17 5.29 2.56 32.53
CA GLY A 17 5.86 1.83 31.41
C GLY A 17 5.41 2.39 30.06
N CYS A 18 6.37 2.68 29.20
CA CYS A 18 6.38 2.34 27.78
C CYS A 18 7.77 2.70 27.24
N ASN A 19 8.38 1.80 26.46
CA ASN A 19 9.51 2.12 25.58
C ASN A 19 9.09 3.31 24.69
N GLY A 20 9.90 4.30 24.32
CA GLY A 20 11.32 4.55 24.44
C GLY A 20 11.64 5.66 23.43
N GLN A 21 12.44 6.63 23.87
CA GLN A 21 13.19 7.63 23.08
C GLN A 21 12.44 8.80 22.41
N ALA A 22 12.58 9.95 23.07
CA ALA A 22 12.33 11.28 22.55
C ALA A 22 13.33 11.67 21.44
N GLY A 23 12.79 12.35 20.43
CA GLY A 23 13.52 13.04 19.37
C GLY A 23 12.56 13.57 18.32
N GLU A 24 11.68 14.51 18.69
CA GLU A 24 10.75 15.15 17.75
C GLU A 24 10.99 16.67 17.73
N GLU A 25 11.80 17.08 16.77
CA GLU A 25 11.73 18.41 16.17
C GLU A 25 11.36 18.17 14.70
N GLN A 26 10.06 18.27 14.40
CA GLN A 26 9.51 18.37 13.04
C GLN A 26 8.05 18.81 13.10
N GLU A 27 7.84 20.11 12.87
CA GLU A 27 6.66 20.62 12.15
C GLU A 27 7.14 20.97 10.73
N PRO A 28 6.28 21.10 9.69
CA PRO A 28 4.82 21.00 9.63
C PRO A 28 4.32 20.04 8.53
N VAL A 29 3.20 19.33 8.71
CA VAL A 29 2.55 18.61 7.60
C VAL A 29 1.26 19.34 7.24
N GLY A 30 1.24 19.78 5.98
CA GLY A 30 0.30 20.75 5.43
C GLY A 30 -1.12 20.21 5.22
N ASP A 31 -2.03 21.18 5.28
CA ASP A 31 -3.41 21.15 4.82
C ASP A 31 -3.43 21.02 3.29
N ASN A 32 -4.15 20.05 2.72
CA ASN A 32 -4.59 20.09 1.33
C ASN A 32 -5.95 19.41 1.19
N ASN A 33 -6.97 20.25 1.08
CA ASN A 33 -8.31 19.91 0.63
C ASN A 33 -8.41 20.12 -0.89
N GLY A 34 -8.98 19.14 -1.60
CA GLY A 34 -9.51 19.24 -2.96
C GLY A 34 -9.79 17.83 -3.47
N GLY A 35 -10.97 17.42 -3.92
CA GLY A 35 -12.10 18.17 -4.44
C GLY A 35 -12.49 17.57 -5.79
N ASN A 36 -13.41 16.60 -5.77
CA ASN A 36 -14.44 16.26 -6.76
C ASN A 36 -14.18 16.44 -8.28
N GLY A 37 -14.38 15.35 -9.02
CA GLY A 37 -14.82 15.30 -10.42
C GLY A 37 -14.37 13.99 -11.06
N GLY A 38 -15.19 13.02 -11.47
CA GLY A 38 -16.56 13.09 -11.93
C GLY A 38 -16.58 13.01 -13.46
N GLY A 39 -16.89 11.83 -14.00
CA GLY A 39 -17.46 11.65 -15.34
C GLY A 39 -16.61 10.92 -16.36
N ASP A 40 -16.95 9.63 -16.54
CA ASP A 40 -17.46 9.05 -17.80
C ASP A 40 -16.60 9.29 -19.05
N ASN A 41 -16.03 8.22 -19.62
CA ASN A 41 -16.53 7.66 -20.88
C ASN A 41 -15.67 6.46 -21.31
N GLY A 42 -16.32 5.29 -21.40
CA GLY A 42 -15.72 4.10 -21.97
C GLY A 42 -15.29 4.27 -23.43
N ALA A 43 -14.15 3.66 -23.70
CA ALA A 43 -13.75 3.01 -24.94
C ALA A 43 -12.89 1.85 -24.41
N GLU A 44 -13.34 0.60 -24.48
CA GLU A 44 -13.00 -0.26 -25.62
C GLU A 44 -11.60 0.08 -26.16
N GLU A 45 -10.57 -0.20 -25.35
CA GLU A 45 -9.23 -0.41 -25.85
C GLU A 45 -8.97 -1.92 -25.69
N GLU A 46 -9.06 -2.60 -26.82
CA GLU A 46 -8.53 -3.95 -26.96
C GLU A 46 -7.01 -3.78 -26.92
N GLU A 47 -6.40 -4.11 -25.78
CA GLU A 47 -4.95 -4.02 -25.68
C GLU A 47 -4.32 -5.14 -26.51
N GLU A 48 -3.84 -4.71 -27.66
CA GLU A 48 -2.93 -5.44 -28.50
C GLU A 48 -1.72 -5.86 -27.67
N ASP A 49 -1.48 -7.17 -27.65
CA ASP A 49 -0.21 -7.86 -27.35
C ASP A 49 0.97 -7.16 -28.04
N ASN A 50 1.39 -6.02 -27.51
CA ASN A 50 2.69 -5.45 -27.72
C ASN A 50 3.53 -6.04 -26.61
N GLY A 51 4.39 -7.00 -26.96
CA GLY A 51 5.39 -7.60 -26.07
C GLY A 51 6.43 -6.60 -25.55
N GLU A 52 5.96 -5.52 -24.94
CA GLU A 52 6.64 -4.75 -23.93
C GLU A 52 6.71 -5.69 -22.73
N THR A 53 7.92 -6.06 -22.32
CA THR A 53 8.11 -6.91 -21.14
C THR A 53 7.66 -6.11 -19.94
N VAL A 54 6.44 -6.35 -19.46
CA VAL A 54 5.97 -5.81 -18.19
C VAL A 54 6.89 -6.38 -17.11
N ASP A 55 7.50 -5.52 -16.30
CA ASP A 55 8.47 -5.96 -15.32
C ASP A 55 7.73 -6.67 -14.18
N ALA A 56 7.81 -7.99 -14.13
CA ALA A 56 7.16 -8.79 -13.08
C ALA A 56 7.64 -8.41 -11.66
N GLY A 57 8.83 -7.79 -11.53
CA GLY A 57 9.30 -7.25 -10.26
C GLY A 57 8.50 -6.04 -9.80
N GLU A 58 8.23 -5.10 -10.70
CA GLU A 58 7.37 -3.93 -10.47
C GLU A 58 5.95 -4.36 -10.08
N GLY A 59 5.39 -5.37 -10.77
CA GLY A 59 4.05 -5.89 -10.46
C GLY A 59 3.91 -6.48 -9.05
N MET A 60 4.93 -7.21 -8.59
CA MET A 60 4.99 -7.72 -7.23
C MET A 60 5.01 -6.59 -6.20
N ASP A 61 5.92 -5.63 -6.35
CA ASP A 61 6.06 -4.51 -5.41
C ASP A 61 4.74 -3.71 -5.31
N LEU A 62 4.11 -3.42 -6.46
CA LEU A 62 2.82 -2.74 -6.50
C LEU A 62 1.69 -3.55 -5.84
N TYR A 63 1.68 -4.88 -6.01
CA TYR A 63 0.74 -5.76 -5.32
C TYR A 63 0.94 -5.73 -3.79
N GLU A 64 2.20 -5.79 -3.32
CA GLU A 64 2.49 -5.74 -1.89
C GLU A 64 2.04 -4.42 -1.26
N GLU A 65 2.24 -3.31 -1.97
CA GLU A 65 1.89 -1.97 -1.50
C GLU A 65 0.38 -1.70 -1.49
N ASN A 66 -0.34 -2.15 -2.52
CA ASN A 66 -1.72 -1.73 -2.78
C ASN A 66 -2.78 -2.82 -2.55
N CYS A 67 -2.42 -4.09 -2.75
CA CYS A 67 -3.40 -5.19 -2.90
C CYS A 67 -3.35 -6.21 -1.76
N MET A 68 -2.15 -6.52 -1.27
CA MET A 68 -1.88 -7.58 -0.28
C MET A 68 -2.76 -7.48 0.97
N SER A 69 -3.02 -6.26 1.46
CA SER A 69 -3.79 -6.05 2.68
C SER A 69 -5.23 -6.58 2.61
N CYS A 70 -5.78 -6.70 1.40
CA CYS A 70 -7.12 -7.20 1.14
C CYS A 70 -7.12 -8.64 0.61
N HIS A 71 -6.17 -8.98 -0.26
CA HIS A 71 -6.12 -10.23 -1.01
C HIS A 71 -5.12 -11.26 -0.48
N GLY A 72 -4.36 -10.92 0.57
CA GLY A 72 -3.41 -11.83 1.21
C GLY A 72 -2.01 -11.77 0.59
N GLY A 73 -1.02 -12.29 1.32
CA GLY A 73 0.38 -12.32 0.85
C GLY A 73 0.55 -13.28 -0.32
N ASP A 74 -0.13 -14.42 -0.23
CA ASP A 74 -0.10 -15.48 -1.23
C ASP A 74 -1.38 -15.47 -2.11
N MET A 75 -2.02 -14.30 -2.28
CA MET A 75 -3.27 -14.13 -3.05
C MET A 75 -4.46 -15.00 -2.59
N GLU A 76 -4.35 -15.61 -1.42
CA GLU A 76 -5.29 -16.55 -0.79
C GLU A 76 -6.63 -15.94 -0.34
N GLY A 77 -6.75 -14.62 -0.46
CA GLY A 77 -7.90 -13.83 -0.06
C GLY A 77 -7.89 -13.44 1.42
N GLY A 78 -8.87 -12.63 1.80
CA GLY A 78 -9.01 -12.15 3.17
C GLY A 78 -10.25 -11.26 3.30
N THR A 79 -10.04 -9.95 3.12
CA THR A 79 -11.15 -9.00 3.00
C THR A 79 -11.72 -9.04 1.58
N GLY A 80 -10.84 -9.12 0.58
CA GLY A 80 -11.18 -9.44 -0.80
C GLY A 80 -11.19 -10.96 -1.04
N PRO A 81 -11.73 -11.42 -2.18
CA PRO A 81 -11.64 -12.82 -2.58
C PRO A 81 -10.19 -13.25 -2.85
N ALA A 82 -9.97 -14.56 -2.91
CA ALA A 82 -8.73 -15.10 -3.46
C ALA A 82 -8.63 -14.74 -4.95
N LEU A 83 -7.40 -14.57 -5.45
CA LEU A 83 -7.13 -14.15 -6.84
C LEU A 83 -6.70 -15.30 -7.75
N ASP A 84 -6.79 -16.55 -7.28
CA ASP A 84 -6.42 -17.69 -8.11
C ASP A 84 -7.29 -17.83 -9.38
N GLY A 85 -6.62 -17.88 -10.53
CA GLY A 85 -7.24 -18.21 -11.82
C GLY A 85 -8.00 -17.08 -12.51
N TYR A 86 -7.75 -15.82 -12.17
CA TYR A 86 -8.14 -14.67 -13.00
C TYR A 86 -7.09 -14.40 -14.07
N SER A 87 -7.50 -13.96 -15.26
CA SER A 87 -6.56 -13.49 -16.27
C SER A 87 -6.08 -12.07 -15.99
N ALA A 88 -4.98 -11.67 -16.62
CA ALA A 88 -4.46 -10.30 -16.50
C ALA A 88 -5.55 -9.26 -16.85
N ASP A 89 -6.26 -9.46 -17.97
CA ASP A 89 -7.35 -8.56 -18.38
C ASP A 89 -8.45 -8.43 -17.31
N GLU A 90 -8.88 -9.54 -16.70
CA GLU A 90 -9.90 -9.53 -15.64
C GLU A 90 -9.43 -8.78 -14.39
N VAL A 91 -8.13 -8.88 -14.07
CA VAL A 91 -7.52 -8.20 -12.93
C VAL A 91 -7.37 -6.70 -13.23
N HIS A 92 -6.92 -6.33 -14.42
CA HIS A 92 -6.80 -4.94 -14.85
C HIS A 92 -8.16 -4.24 -14.75
N ASP A 93 -9.20 -4.83 -15.36
CA ASP A 93 -10.56 -4.28 -15.31
C ASP A 93 -11.08 -4.17 -13.88
N ALA A 94 -10.80 -5.17 -13.03
CA ALA A 94 -11.19 -5.11 -11.62
C ALA A 94 -10.46 -3.99 -10.85
N ILE A 95 -9.19 -3.70 -11.18
CA ILE A 95 -8.43 -2.60 -10.59
C ILE A 95 -9.04 -1.24 -11.00
N GLU A 96 -9.42 -1.09 -12.27
CA GLU A 96 -10.04 0.13 -12.76
C GLU A 96 -11.44 0.34 -12.21
N GLU A 97 -12.27 -0.71 -12.20
CA GLU A 97 -13.69 -0.61 -11.83
C GLU A 97 -13.95 -0.68 -10.33
N GLY A 98 -13.07 -1.30 -9.55
CA GLY A 98 -13.23 -1.47 -8.10
C GLY A 98 -14.50 -2.25 -7.70
N PRO A 99 -14.58 -3.57 -7.97
CA PRO A 99 -15.79 -4.34 -7.69
C PRO A 99 -16.08 -4.50 -6.19
N GLY A 100 -17.36 -4.32 -5.84
CA GLY A 100 -17.88 -4.59 -4.51
C GLY A 100 -17.37 -3.61 -3.45
N ALA A 101 -16.35 -4.03 -2.68
CA ALA A 101 -15.71 -3.21 -1.65
C ALA A 101 -14.28 -2.81 -2.02
N MET A 102 -13.77 -3.27 -3.16
CA MET A 102 -12.48 -2.86 -3.70
C MET A 102 -12.60 -1.40 -4.18
N PRO A 103 -11.71 -0.49 -3.75
CA PRO A 103 -11.66 0.86 -4.33
C PRO A 103 -11.37 0.79 -5.84
N GLU A 104 -11.90 1.75 -6.60
CA GLU A 104 -11.57 1.93 -8.02
C GLU A 104 -10.21 2.64 -8.16
N ASN A 105 -9.47 2.37 -9.24
CA ASN A 105 -8.24 3.07 -9.62
C ASN A 105 -7.16 3.10 -8.51
N LEU A 106 -6.90 1.97 -7.84
CA LEU A 106 -5.78 1.89 -6.88
C LEU A 106 -4.42 2.11 -7.54
N VAL A 107 -4.26 1.53 -8.73
CA VAL A 107 -3.16 1.74 -9.68
C VAL A 107 -3.81 1.87 -11.06
N SER A 108 -3.07 2.37 -12.06
CA SER A 108 -3.64 2.69 -13.38
C SER A 108 -2.62 2.58 -14.50
N GLY A 109 -3.07 2.32 -15.73
CA GLY A 109 -2.19 2.22 -16.89
C GLY A 109 -1.15 1.13 -16.70
N GLU A 110 0.11 1.42 -17.04
CA GLU A 110 1.18 0.42 -17.02
C GLU A 110 1.40 -0.22 -15.62
N ASP A 111 1.06 0.49 -14.54
CA ASP A 111 1.13 -0.05 -13.18
C ASP A 111 0.00 -1.07 -12.91
N ALA A 112 -1.19 -0.85 -13.47
CA ALA A 112 -2.29 -1.80 -13.40
C ALA A 112 -1.99 -3.05 -14.24
N ASP A 113 -1.40 -2.87 -15.42
CA ASP A 113 -0.93 -3.97 -16.26
C ASP A 113 0.13 -4.82 -15.56
N ALA A 114 1.08 -4.19 -14.87
CA ALA A 114 2.11 -4.88 -14.12
C ALA A 114 1.54 -5.72 -12.97
N VAL A 115 0.60 -5.18 -12.20
CA VAL A 115 -0.08 -5.93 -11.15
C VAL A 115 -0.92 -7.06 -11.74
N ALA A 116 -1.66 -6.79 -12.81
CA ALA A 116 -2.50 -7.76 -13.48
C ALA A 116 -1.69 -8.97 -14.00
N GLN A 117 -0.56 -8.71 -14.66
CA GLN A 117 0.35 -9.74 -15.13
C GLN A 117 0.95 -10.55 -13.98
N TYR A 118 1.36 -9.88 -12.90
CA TYR A 118 1.88 -10.56 -11.71
C TYR A 118 0.83 -11.49 -11.07
N VAL A 119 -0.42 -11.04 -10.95
CA VAL A 119 -1.52 -11.84 -10.40
C VAL A 119 -1.86 -13.04 -11.29
N GLU A 120 -1.83 -12.89 -12.61
CA GLU A 120 -2.07 -14.03 -13.52
C GLU A 120 -0.95 -15.08 -13.44
N GLU A 121 0.30 -14.66 -13.25
CA GLU A 121 1.46 -15.55 -13.21
C GLU A 121 1.58 -16.32 -11.89
N GLU A 122 1.29 -15.66 -10.76
CA GLU A 122 1.53 -16.19 -9.41
C GLU A 122 0.25 -16.59 -8.64
N GLY A 123 -0.93 -16.22 -9.14
CA GLY A 123 -2.25 -16.46 -8.55
C GLY A 123 -2.83 -17.85 -8.78
#